data_AF-A0A349N6G1-F1
#
_entry.id   AF-A0A349N6G1-F1
#
_cell.length_a   1.000
_cell.length_b   1.000
_cell.length_c   1.000
_cell.angle_alpha   90.00
_cell.angle_beta   90.00
_cell.angle_gamma   90.00
#
_symmetry.space_group_name_H-M   'P 1'
#
loop_
_entity.id
_entity.type
_entity.pdbx_description
1 polymer ?
#
loop_
_entity_poly.entity_id
_entity_poly.type
_entity_poly.pdbx_seq_one_letter_code
_entity_poly.pdbx_strand_id
1 'polypeptide(L)'
;MAPALQSGSNMMKQPLNARRFFALAAVCSSILLLSSCGDGESPTTVQSQSEQGEIVTDSRPPSPTVEDYRRAEQMLAPNMMPLLVDEIRAHYWQQDDRLIVRRRTEQGSDYVLVDPIAGSSVELFDSARVAALLKLQTGAEAADTAEKIDANDLNLRNLVLEANELRFDFSGDRFALNLDTILSSDAALTRLQAPPPHQFLSPDGERAAFIREHNLWVRSTRDESEVQLTFDGSADYGYATNSAGWIQDPGPVLLWSPDSSKIATFRQDSREVKTLTLVETAVGHPRVDT
;
A
#
# COMPACT_ATOMS: atom_id res chain seq x y z
N MET A 1 -29.94 -53.73 22.47
CA MET A 1 -29.55 -52.60 23.33
C MET A 1 -28.03 -52.50 23.22
N ALA A 2 -27.54 -51.38 22.71
CA ALA A 2 -26.30 -51.25 21.93
C ALA A 2 -24.99 -51.37 22.72
N PRO A 3 -23.89 -51.83 22.09
CA PRO A 3 -22.54 -51.63 22.60
C PRO A 3 -21.92 -50.32 22.06
N ALA A 4 -21.12 -49.67 22.90
CA ALA A 4 -20.37 -48.47 22.62
C ALA A 4 -19.18 -48.75 21.69
N LEU A 5 -19.03 -47.95 20.63
CA LEU A 5 -17.85 -47.90 19.78
C LEU A 5 -17.07 -46.62 20.07
N GLN A 6 -15.89 -46.78 20.66
CA GLN A 6 -14.82 -45.77 20.70
C GLN A 6 -14.26 -45.61 19.30
N SER A 7 -14.39 -44.42 18.71
CA SER A 7 -13.67 -44.02 17.50
C SER A 7 -12.46 -43.19 17.90
N GLY A 8 -11.26 -43.76 17.70
CA GLY A 8 -10.00 -43.06 17.86
C GLY A 8 -9.71 -42.18 16.64
N SER A 9 -9.67 -40.86 16.84
CA SER A 9 -9.23 -39.90 15.83
C SER A 9 -7.73 -40.02 15.60
N ASN A 10 -7.38 -40.35 14.36
CA ASN A 10 -6.00 -40.44 13.88
C ASN A 10 -5.48 -39.02 13.60
N MET A 11 -4.50 -38.58 14.40
CA MET A 11 -3.92 -37.24 14.37
C MET A 11 -2.82 -37.19 13.30
N MET A 12 -3.17 -36.74 12.10
CA MET A 12 -2.23 -36.55 11.01
C MET A 12 -1.48 -35.23 11.21
N LYS A 13 -0.24 -35.32 11.72
CA LYS A 13 0.70 -34.20 11.83
C LYS A 13 1.13 -33.77 10.43
N GLN A 14 0.75 -32.57 9.99
CA GLN A 14 1.35 -31.93 8.82
C GLN A 14 2.67 -31.23 9.23
N PRO A 15 3.74 -31.34 8.43
CA PRO A 15 4.99 -30.66 8.72
C PRO A 15 4.94 -29.18 8.30
N LEU A 16 5.37 -28.31 9.23
CA LEU A 16 5.69 -26.91 8.98
C LEU A 16 6.85 -26.82 7.97
N ASN A 17 6.56 -26.43 6.73
CA ASN A 17 7.59 -26.11 5.75
C ASN A 17 8.20 -24.74 6.08
N ALA A 18 9.47 -24.76 6.47
CA ALA A 18 10.31 -23.59 6.66
C ALA A 18 10.47 -22.83 5.34
N ARG A 19 9.95 -21.59 5.26
CA ARG A 19 10.24 -20.67 4.16
C ARG A 19 11.70 -20.23 4.27
N ARG A 20 12.48 -20.53 3.24
CA ARG A 20 13.86 -20.09 3.06
C ARG A 20 13.88 -18.58 2.80
N PHE A 21 14.60 -17.84 3.62
CA PHE A 21 14.97 -16.45 3.34
C PHE A 21 15.86 -16.41 2.09
N PHE A 22 15.40 -15.77 1.02
CA PHE A 22 16.29 -15.37 -0.07
C PHE A 22 16.91 -14.02 0.31
N ALA A 23 18.23 -14.03 0.44
CA ALA A 23 19.04 -12.84 0.65
C ALA A 23 19.03 -11.98 -0.61
N LEU A 24 18.78 -10.68 -0.42
CA LEU A 24 18.88 -9.66 -1.46
C LEU A 24 20.35 -9.53 -1.88
N ALA A 25 20.69 -9.93 -3.10
CA ALA A 25 22.02 -9.75 -3.66
C ALA A 25 22.23 -8.27 -4.01
N ALA A 26 23.22 -7.65 -3.36
CA ALA A 26 23.69 -6.31 -3.68
C ALA A 26 24.39 -6.30 -5.05
N VAL A 27 23.89 -5.49 -5.99
CA VAL A 27 24.58 -5.21 -7.25
C VAL A 27 25.73 -4.24 -6.96
N CYS A 28 26.95 -4.78 -6.90
CA CYS A 28 28.19 -4.01 -6.86
C CYS A 28 28.48 -3.43 -8.26
N SER A 29 28.37 -2.12 -8.42
CA SER A 29 28.94 -1.42 -9.58
C SER A 29 30.46 -1.45 -9.49
N SER A 30 31.07 -2.15 -10.46
CA SER A 30 32.51 -2.32 -10.59
C SER A 30 33.15 -1.06 -11.17
N ILE A 31 33.96 -0.34 -10.39
CA ILE A 31 34.86 0.70 -10.88
C ILE A 31 36.15 0.02 -11.32
N LEU A 32 36.42 0.07 -12.62
CA LEU A 32 37.69 -0.34 -13.23
C LEU A 32 38.81 0.62 -12.80
N LEU A 33 39.67 0.18 -11.89
CA LEU A 33 40.96 0.80 -11.60
C LEU A 33 42.03 0.11 -12.46
N LEU A 34 42.55 0.82 -13.46
CA LEU A 34 43.75 0.42 -14.19
C LEU A 34 44.99 0.82 -13.38
N SER A 35 45.76 -0.19 -13.03
CA SER A 35 47.04 -0.13 -12.33
C SER A 35 48.14 0.46 -13.22
N SER A 36 49.07 1.20 -12.62
CA SER A 36 50.44 1.31 -13.13
C SER A 36 51.42 1.25 -11.96
N CYS A 37 52.08 0.12 -11.81
CA CYS A 37 53.30 -0.03 -11.03
C CYS A 37 54.50 0.40 -11.90
N GLY A 38 55.47 1.06 -11.29
CA GLY A 38 56.76 1.35 -11.92
C GLY A 38 57.72 2.01 -10.93
N ASP A 39 58.37 1.19 -10.11
CA ASP A 39 59.59 1.54 -9.39
C ASP A 39 60.80 1.54 -10.34
N GLY A 40 61.78 2.42 -10.09
CA GLY A 40 63.19 2.09 -10.36
C GLY A 40 64.02 3.07 -11.20
N GLU A 41 64.80 3.87 -10.47
CA GLU A 41 66.16 4.36 -10.77
C GLU A 41 66.41 5.55 -11.73
N SER A 42 67.16 6.53 -11.18
CA SER A 42 67.85 7.64 -11.86
C SER A 42 69.20 7.18 -12.44
N PRO A 43 69.85 7.95 -13.34
CA PRO A 43 70.77 8.98 -12.82
C PRO A 43 70.84 10.31 -13.59
N THR A 44 71.28 11.30 -12.81
CA THR A 44 71.78 12.66 -13.01
C THR A 44 72.31 13.07 -14.39
N THR A 45 71.95 14.29 -14.85
CA THR A 45 72.91 15.33 -15.33
C THR A 45 72.25 16.72 -15.35
N VAL A 46 73.00 17.70 -14.86
CA VAL A 46 72.68 19.12 -14.69
C VAL A 46 72.80 19.87 -16.02
N GLN A 47 71.85 20.76 -16.38
CA GLN A 47 72.11 22.17 -16.74
C GLN A 47 70.89 22.93 -17.34
N SER A 48 70.85 24.20 -16.93
CA SER A 48 70.18 25.38 -17.51
C SER A 48 68.65 25.39 -17.64
N GLN A 49 68.04 26.13 -16.72
CA GLN A 49 66.71 26.70 -16.83
C GLN A 49 66.57 27.50 -18.13
N SER A 50 65.53 27.18 -18.90
CA SER A 50 64.87 28.13 -19.80
C SER A 50 63.44 28.29 -19.31
N GLU A 51 63.08 29.50 -18.93
CA GLU A 51 61.74 29.93 -18.53
C GLU A 51 60.71 29.54 -19.61
N GLN A 52 59.97 28.46 -19.35
CA GLN A 52 58.71 28.16 -20.02
C GLN A 52 57.74 27.90 -18.89
N GLY A 53 56.96 28.95 -18.57
CA GLY A 53 55.97 28.91 -17.52
C GLY A 53 55.09 27.67 -17.65
N GLU A 54 55.02 26.91 -16.58
CA GLU A 54 54.07 25.82 -16.42
C GLU A 54 52.68 26.43 -16.62
N ILE A 55 52.06 26.15 -17.76
CA ILE A 55 50.66 26.48 -17.98
C ILE A 55 49.89 25.59 -17.02
N VAL A 56 49.62 26.11 -15.83
CA VAL A 56 48.65 25.54 -14.91
C VAL A 56 47.31 25.64 -15.63
N THR A 57 46.96 24.60 -16.39
CA THR A 57 45.63 24.48 -16.95
C THR A 57 44.69 24.37 -15.77
N ASP A 58 43.89 25.42 -15.56
CA ASP A 58 42.83 25.41 -14.56
C ASP A 58 41.91 24.21 -14.85
N SER A 59 42.04 23.15 -14.06
CA SER A 59 41.31 21.90 -14.22
C SER A 59 39.93 21.96 -13.58
N ARG A 60 39.52 23.14 -13.08
CA ARG A 60 38.18 23.30 -12.52
C ARG A 60 37.16 23.27 -13.65
N PRO A 61 36.05 22.53 -13.47
CA PRO A 61 34.98 22.55 -14.45
C PRO A 61 34.47 23.99 -14.63
N PRO A 62 34.13 24.40 -15.86
CA PRO A 62 33.62 25.73 -16.11
C PRO A 62 32.40 26.01 -15.24
N SER A 63 32.26 27.26 -14.79
CA SER A 63 31.10 27.67 -14.01
C SER A 63 29.80 27.40 -14.79
N PRO A 64 28.76 26.83 -14.16
CA PRO A 64 27.50 26.57 -14.82
C PRO A 64 26.90 27.83 -15.44
N THR A 65 26.47 27.72 -16.69
CA THR A 65 25.75 28.77 -17.41
C THR A 65 24.25 28.71 -17.10
N VAL A 66 23.50 29.76 -17.45
CA VAL A 66 22.03 29.74 -17.35
C VAL A 66 21.44 28.59 -18.18
N GLU A 67 22.07 28.23 -19.30
CA GLU A 67 21.61 27.13 -20.13
C GLU A 67 21.85 25.75 -19.49
N ASP A 68 22.89 25.62 -18.67
CA ASP A 68 23.09 24.42 -17.84
C ASP A 68 21.97 24.28 -16.82
N TYR A 69 21.57 25.38 -16.17
CA TYR A 69 20.44 25.36 -15.24
C TYR A 69 19.10 25.03 -15.94
N ARG A 70 18.87 25.55 -17.15
CA ARG A 70 17.66 25.19 -17.93
C ARG A 70 17.63 23.71 -18.28
N ARG A 71 18.75 23.12 -18.71
CA ARG A 71 18.83 21.68 -18.95
C ARG A 71 18.63 20.87 -17.67
N ALA A 72 19.22 21.30 -16.56
CA ALA A 72 19.04 20.65 -15.26
C ALA A 72 17.58 20.71 -14.78
N GLU A 73 16.89 21.83 -15.03
CA GLU A 73 15.46 21.97 -14.72
C GLU A 73 14.61 20.94 -15.48
N GLN A 74 14.92 20.66 -16.76
CA GLN A 74 14.22 19.62 -17.54
C GLN A 74 14.41 18.22 -16.95
N MET A 75 15.49 17.98 -16.19
CA MET A 75 15.76 16.70 -15.53
C MET A 75 15.09 16.59 -14.14
N LEU A 76 14.37 17.61 -13.68
CA LEU A 76 13.64 17.54 -12.41
C LEU A 76 12.50 16.51 -12.50
N ALA A 77 12.21 15.89 -11.37
CA ALA A 77 11.20 14.84 -11.26
C ALA A 77 9.84 15.21 -11.90
N PRO A 78 9.27 16.43 -11.75
CA PRO A 78 8.01 16.78 -12.39
C PRO A 78 8.02 16.70 -13.93
N ASN A 79 9.18 16.92 -14.55
CA ASN A 79 9.36 16.90 -16.00
C ASN A 79 9.72 15.50 -16.51
N MET A 80 10.50 14.74 -15.73
CA MET A 80 10.94 13.39 -16.08
C MET A 80 9.90 12.31 -15.79
N MET A 81 9.16 12.45 -14.68
CA MET A 81 8.21 11.44 -14.23
C MET A 81 7.09 11.18 -15.25
N PRO A 82 6.59 12.18 -16.01
CA PRO A 82 5.70 11.98 -17.16
C PRO A 82 6.21 11.05 -18.27
N LEU A 83 7.54 10.92 -18.39
CA LEU A 83 8.20 10.18 -19.47
C LEU A 83 8.46 8.71 -19.11
N LEU A 84 8.26 8.32 -17.84
CA LEU A 84 8.41 6.94 -17.41
C LEU A 84 7.24 6.10 -17.95
N VAL A 85 7.55 4.96 -18.54
CA VAL A 85 6.57 3.95 -18.97
C VAL A 85 6.88 2.66 -18.22
N ASP A 86 5.86 1.84 -17.97
CA ASP A 86 5.92 0.61 -17.16
C ASP A 86 6.28 0.83 -15.67
N GLU A 87 6.23 2.07 -15.20
CA GLU A 87 6.36 2.36 -13.77
C GLU A 87 5.17 1.75 -13.01
N ILE A 88 5.45 0.91 -12.01
CA ILE A 88 4.43 0.35 -11.13
C ILE A 88 3.96 1.44 -10.15
N ARG A 89 2.76 1.95 -10.37
CA ARG A 89 2.12 3.01 -9.57
C ARG A 89 1.42 2.46 -8.33
N ALA A 90 0.88 1.26 -8.42
CA ALA A 90 0.27 0.54 -7.30
C ALA A 90 0.37 -0.98 -7.53
N HIS A 91 0.33 -1.74 -6.45
CA HIS A 91 0.36 -3.20 -6.51
C HIS A 91 -0.46 -3.81 -5.37
N TYR A 92 -1.11 -4.94 -5.66
CA TYR A 92 -2.01 -5.64 -4.74
C TYR A 92 -1.80 -7.16 -4.84
N TRP A 93 -1.22 -7.74 -3.80
CA TRP A 93 -1.03 -9.20 -3.70
C TRP A 93 -2.37 -9.89 -3.44
N GLN A 94 -2.62 -10.95 -4.19
CA GLN A 94 -3.80 -11.79 -4.07
C GLN A 94 -3.48 -13.01 -3.19
N GLN A 95 -4.52 -13.68 -2.68
CA GLN A 95 -4.33 -14.84 -1.80
C GLN A 95 -3.63 -16.03 -2.48
N ASP A 96 -3.72 -16.12 -3.81
CA ASP A 96 -3.15 -17.19 -4.63
C ASP A 96 -1.76 -16.85 -5.23
N ASP A 97 -1.03 -15.92 -4.60
CA ASP A 97 0.29 -15.44 -5.01
C ASP A 97 0.32 -14.72 -6.38
N ARG A 98 -0.84 -14.41 -6.97
CA ARG A 98 -0.92 -13.49 -8.12
C ARG A 98 -0.80 -12.04 -7.65
N LEU A 99 -0.38 -11.17 -8.56
CA LEU A 99 -0.17 -9.75 -8.30
C LEU A 99 -0.98 -8.91 -9.28
N ILE A 100 -1.86 -8.04 -8.78
CA ILE A 100 -2.45 -7.00 -9.60
C ILE A 100 -1.51 -5.79 -9.55
N VAL A 101 -1.11 -5.28 -10.71
CA VAL A 101 -0.32 -4.05 -10.82
C VAL A 101 -1.09 -3.00 -11.61
N ARG A 102 -1.07 -1.77 -11.11
CA ARG A 102 -1.38 -0.59 -11.90
C ARG A 102 -0.06 -0.03 -12.40
N ARG A 103 0.18 -0.09 -13.71
CA ARG A 103 1.43 0.43 -14.30
C ARG A 103 1.14 1.61 -15.21
N ARG A 104 2.14 2.47 -15.36
CA ARG A 104 2.07 3.65 -16.21
C ARG A 104 2.21 3.25 -17.68
N THR A 105 1.34 3.81 -18.52
CA THR A 105 1.43 3.75 -19.99
C THR A 105 1.73 5.16 -20.54
N GLU A 106 1.93 5.26 -21.85
CA GLU A 106 2.09 6.57 -22.51
C GLU A 106 0.84 7.47 -22.35
N GLN A 107 -0.34 6.88 -22.21
CA GLN A 107 -1.62 7.60 -22.18
C GLN A 107 -2.24 7.71 -20.77
N GLY A 108 -1.66 7.03 -19.77
CA GLY A 108 -2.16 7.02 -18.39
C GLY A 108 -1.69 5.78 -17.63
N SER A 109 -2.59 4.88 -17.28
CA SER A 109 -2.29 3.60 -16.64
C SER A 109 -3.27 2.48 -17.01
N ASP A 110 -2.78 1.25 -16.96
CA ASP A 110 -3.58 0.03 -17.10
C ASP A 110 -3.46 -0.85 -15.85
N TYR A 111 -4.37 -1.81 -15.71
CA TYR A 111 -4.33 -2.83 -14.68
C TYR A 111 -3.99 -4.18 -15.29
N VAL A 112 -2.96 -4.82 -14.73
CA VAL A 112 -2.44 -6.10 -15.21
C VAL A 112 -2.45 -7.10 -14.08
N LEU A 113 -2.90 -8.32 -14.35
CA LEU A 113 -2.75 -9.46 -13.47
C LEU A 113 -1.49 -10.23 -13.87
N VAL A 114 -0.54 -10.30 -12.94
CA VAL A 114 0.73 -11.01 -13.07
C VAL A 114 0.63 -12.32 -12.31
N ASP A 115 0.97 -13.41 -12.98
CA ASP A 115 1.19 -14.73 -12.39
C ASP A 115 2.71 -15.00 -12.36
N PRO A 116 3.37 -14.87 -11.20
CA PRO A 116 4.81 -15.08 -11.08
C PRO A 116 5.23 -16.53 -11.32
N ILE A 117 4.34 -17.51 -11.08
CA ILE A 117 4.63 -18.94 -11.22
C ILE A 117 4.57 -19.33 -12.70
N ALA A 118 3.55 -18.86 -13.41
CA ALA A 118 3.43 -19.06 -14.86
C ALA A 118 4.37 -18.15 -15.66
N GLY A 119 4.87 -17.06 -15.06
CA GLY A 119 5.69 -16.06 -15.75
C GLY A 119 4.90 -15.27 -16.78
N SER A 120 3.60 -15.09 -16.54
CA SER A 120 2.67 -14.44 -17.48
C SER A 120 2.05 -13.18 -16.88
N SER A 121 1.72 -12.24 -17.74
CA SER A 121 1.00 -11.02 -17.38
C SER A 121 -0.11 -10.77 -18.39
N VAL A 122 -1.33 -10.54 -17.93
CA VAL A 122 -2.50 -10.27 -18.77
C VAL A 122 -3.20 -9.01 -18.29
N GLU A 123 -3.76 -8.23 -19.23
CA GLU A 123 -4.64 -7.13 -18.88
C GLU A 123 -5.82 -7.65 -18.05
N LEU A 124 -6.12 -6.99 -16.93
CA LEU A 124 -7.14 -7.42 -15.99
C LEU A 124 -8.55 -7.02 -16.45
N PHE A 125 -8.70 -5.80 -16.99
CA PHE A 125 -9.94 -5.27 -17.55
C PHE A 125 -9.67 -4.03 -18.41
N ASP A 126 -10.64 -3.67 -19.26
CA ASP A 126 -10.67 -2.39 -19.96
C ASP A 126 -11.05 -1.23 -19.01
N SER A 127 -10.09 -0.35 -18.71
CA SER A 127 -10.27 0.81 -17.85
C SER A 127 -11.37 1.76 -18.34
N ALA A 128 -11.56 1.91 -19.65
CA ALA A 128 -12.61 2.77 -20.18
C ALA A 128 -14.01 2.21 -19.88
N ARG A 129 -14.16 0.88 -19.93
CA ARG A 129 -15.41 0.23 -19.53
C ARG A 129 -15.67 0.37 -18.04
N VAL A 130 -14.68 0.15 -17.18
CA VAL A 130 -14.83 0.35 -15.72
C VAL A 130 -15.18 1.80 -15.38
N ALA A 131 -14.52 2.77 -16.02
CA ALA A 131 -14.82 4.18 -15.85
C ALA A 131 -16.27 4.54 -16.23
N ALA A 132 -16.79 3.95 -17.30
CA ALA A 132 -18.19 4.12 -17.70
C ALA A 132 -19.16 3.55 -16.66
N LEU A 133 -18.88 2.35 -16.12
CA LEU A 133 -19.69 1.74 -15.06
C LEU A 133 -19.66 2.57 -13.77
N LEU A 134 -18.50 3.08 -13.38
CA LEU A 134 -18.35 3.95 -12.21
C LEU A 134 -19.20 5.21 -12.37
N LYS A 135 -19.17 5.88 -13.54
CA LYS A 135 -19.99 7.07 -13.82
C LYS A 135 -21.50 6.81 -13.67
N LEU A 136 -21.96 5.61 -14.02
CA LEU A 136 -23.37 5.22 -13.85
C LEU A 136 -23.73 5.04 -12.36
N GLN A 137 -22.81 4.50 -11.56
CA GLN A 137 -23.05 4.18 -10.15
C GLN A 137 -22.85 5.35 -9.19
N THR A 138 -21.94 6.29 -9.49
CA THR A 138 -21.59 7.39 -8.58
C THR A 138 -22.49 8.63 -8.70
N GLY A 139 -23.36 8.68 -9.72
CA GLY A 139 -24.29 9.80 -9.94
C GLY A 139 -23.59 11.16 -10.13
N ALA A 140 -24.38 12.22 -10.31
CA ALA A 140 -23.85 13.59 -10.49
C ALA A 140 -23.29 14.21 -9.19
N GLU A 141 -23.59 13.66 -8.01
CA GLU A 141 -23.11 14.18 -6.72
C GLU A 141 -21.62 13.89 -6.46
N ALA A 142 -21.03 12.89 -7.13
CA ALA A 142 -19.58 12.67 -7.12
C ALA A 142 -18.79 13.73 -7.91
N ALA A 143 -19.47 14.67 -8.59
CA ALA A 143 -18.81 15.77 -9.29
C ALA A 143 -18.16 16.80 -8.33
N ASP A 144 -18.58 16.83 -7.05
CA ASP A 144 -18.01 17.71 -6.02
C ASP A 144 -16.91 17.04 -5.18
N THR A 145 -16.72 15.71 -5.31
CA THR A 145 -15.56 15.00 -4.75
C THR A 145 -14.39 15.09 -5.72
N ALA A 146 -13.22 15.49 -5.21
CA ALA A 146 -12.03 15.85 -5.98
C ALA A 146 -11.41 14.75 -6.88
N GLU A 147 -11.93 13.52 -6.89
CA GLU A 147 -11.42 12.41 -7.71
C GLU A 147 -12.24 12.30 -9.01
N LYS A 148 -11.87 13.13 -10.00
CA LYS A 148 -12.47 13.08 -11.34
C LYS A 148 -12.22 11.69 -11.96
N ILE A 149 -13.28 11.05 -12.47
CA ILE A 149 -13.16 9.78 -13.19
C ILE A 149 -12.43 10.01 -14.52
N ASP A 150 -11.13 9.69 -14.54
CA ASP A 150 -10.31 9.61 -15.75
C ASP A 150 -10.22 8.16 -16.21
N ALA A 151 -10.78 7.88 -17.39
CA ALA A 151 -10.78 6.54 -17.98
C ALA A 151 -9.38 6.03 -18.31
N ASN A 152 -8.44 6.94 -18.57
CA ASN A 152 -7.07 6.58 -18.89
C ASN A 152 -6.22 6.40 -17.64
N ASP A 153 -6.67 6.86 -16.47
CA ASP A 153 -5.87 6.86 -15.24
C ASP A 153 -6.68 6.55 -13.98
N LEU A 154 -7.47 5.47 -14.03
CA LEU A 154 -8.29 5.04 -12.90
C LEU A 154 -7.44 4.72 -11.67
N ASN A 155 -7.70 5.42 -10.57
CA ASN A 155 -7.01 5.24 -9.29
C ASN A 155 -7.83 4.39 -8.31
N LEU A 156 -8.00 3.10 -8.65
CA LEU A 156 -8.67 2.12 -7.80
C LEU A 156 -7.76 1.75 -6.62
N ARG A 157 -8.35 1.45 -5.46
CA ARG A 157 -7.61 1.11 -4.23
C ARG A 157 -8.09 -0.21 -3.66
N ASN A 158 -7.24 -0.87 -2.86
CA ASN A 158 -7.57 -2.11 -2.14
C ASN A 158 -8.15 -3.22 -3.04
N LEU A 159 -7.49 -3.49 -4.18
CA LEU A 159 -7.97 -4.48 -5.15
C LEU A 159 -7.80 -5.91 -4.62
N VAL A 160 -8.91 -6.65 -4.59
CA VAL A 160 -8.96 -8.07 -4.22
C VAL A 160 -9.72 -8.83 -5.30
N LEU A 161 -9.09 -9.84 -5.89
CA LEU A 161 -9.66 -10.71 -6.92
C LEU A 161 -9.95 -12.08 -6.33
N GLU A 162 -11.24 -12.43 -6.25
CA GLU A 162 -11.70 -13.74 -5.82
C GLU A 162 -12.47 -14.41 -6.95
N ALA A 163 -11.93 -15.52 -7.45
CA ALA A 163 -12.39 -16.18 -8.67
C ALA A 163 -12.44 -15.20 -9.86
N ASN A 164 -13.63 -14.64 -10.12
CA ASN A 164 -13.86 -13.70 -11.23
C ASN A 164 -14.62 -12.43 -10.79
N GLU A 165 -14.65 -12.17 -9.48
CA GLU A 165 -15.15 -10.94 -8.90
C GLU A 165 -13.96 -10.12 -8.38
N LEU A 166 -13.84 -8.89 -8.88
CA LEU A 166 -12.85 -7.93 -8.42
C LEU A 166 -13.53 -6.95 -7.46
N ARG A 167 -13.06 -6.88 -6.21
CA ARG A 167 -13.47 -5.89 -5.22
C ARG A 167 -12.44 -4.78 -5.13
N PHE A 168 -12.89 -3.53 -5.03
CA PHE A 168 -12.01 -2.38 -4.90
C PHE A 168 -12.75 -1.19 -4.28
N ASP A 169 -11.97 -0.23 -3.79
CA ASP A 169 -12.46 1.06 -3.30
C ASP A 169 -12.20 2.16 -4.34
N PHE A 170 -13.17 3.04 -4.56
CA PHE A 170 -13.10 4.20 -5.45
C PHE A 170 -13.95 5.36 -4.89
N SER A 171 -13.37 6.56 -4.83
CA SER A 171 -14.07 7.76 -4.32
C SER A 171 -14.73 7.59 -2.93
N GLY A 172 -14.13 6.77 -2.06
CA GLY A 172 -14.64 6.48 -0.71
C GLY A 172 -15.69 5.36 -0.64
N ASP A 173 -16.16 4.88 -1.78
CA ASP A 173 -17.10 3.77 -1.89
C ASP A 173 -16.40 2.47 -2.25
N ARG A 174 -17.04 1.36 -1.89
CA ARG A 174 -16.58 0.02 -2.27
C ARG A 174 -17.44 -0.55 -3.38
N PHE A 175 -16.81 -1.25 -4.31
CA PHE A 175 -17.47 -1.87 -5.45
C PHE A 175 -17.06 -3.34 -5.60
N ALA A 176 -17.98 -4.13 -6.14
CA ALA A 176 -17.73 -5.46 -6.67
C ALA A 176 -17.98 -5.45 -8.18
N LEU A 177 -17.00 -5.93 -8.94
CA LEU A 177 -17.01 -5.99 -10.40
C LEU A 177 -16.91 -7.45 -10.85
N ASN A 178 -17.94 -7.93 -11.54
CA ASN A 178 -17.94 -9.24 -12.16
C ASN A 178 -17.26 -9.18 -13.54
N LEU A 179 -16.11 -9.85 -13.67
CA LEU A 179 -15.28 -9.80 -14.88
C LEU A 179 -15.87 -10.59 -16.07
N ASP A 180 -16.75 -11.57 -15.84
CA ASP A 180 -17.41 -12.34 -16.92
C ASP A 180 -18.43 -11.49 -17.67
N THR A 181 -19.10 -10.59 -16.94
CA THR A 181 -20.24 -9.82 -17.46
C THR A 181 -19.91 -8.36 -17.74
N ILE A 182 -18.69 -7.92 -17.44
CA ILE A 182 -18.23 -6.53 -17.59
C ILE A 182 -18.50 -5.93 -18.97
N LEU A 183 -18.31 -6.71 -20.04
CA LEU A 183 -18.51 -6.25 -21.42
C LEU A 183 -19.98 -6.26 -21.86
N SER A 184 -20.86 -6.98 -21.15
CA SER A 184 -22.22 -7.29 -21.60
C SER A 184 -23.33 -6.70 -20.73
N SER A 185 -23.02 -6.26 -19.51
CA SER A 185 -24.02 -5.79 -18.54
C SER A 185 -23.50 -4.63 -17.70
N ASP A 186 -24.33 -3.62 -17.48
CA ASP A 186 -24.02 -2.54 -16.55
C ASP A 186 -24.19 -2.98 -15.08
N ALA A 187 -24.95 -4.06 -14.84
CA ALA A 187 -25.06 -4.69 -13.52
C ALA A 187 -23.81 -5.49 -13.13
N ALA A 188 -22.80 -5.55 -14.00
CA ALA A 188 -21.51 -6.15 -13.67
C ALA A 188 -20.80 -5.40 -12.54
N LEU A 189 -21.06 -4.10 -12.37
CA LEU A 189 -20.53 -3.31 -11.26
C LEU A 189 -21.64 -3.03 -10.24
N THR A 190 -21.43 -3.46 -9.00
CA THR A 190 -22.34 -3.21 -7.87
C THR A 190 -21.61 -2.43 -6.80
N ARG A 191 -22.22 -1.34 -6.32
CA ARG A 191 -21.75 -0.63 -5.13
C ARG A 191 -22.07 -1.47 -3.89
N LEU A 192 -21.05 -1.79 -3.10
CA LEU A 192 -21.20 -2.50 -1.85
C LEU A 192 -21.62 -1.54 -0.74
N GLN A 193 -22.41 -2.02 0.21
CA GLN A 193 -22.81 -1.23 1.36
C GLN A 193 -21.57 -0.93 2.22
N ALA A 194 -21.37 0.36 2.52
CA ALA A 194 -20.32 0.78 3.44
C ALA A 194 -20.59 0.18 4.84
N PRO A 195 -19.55 -0.25 5.57
CA PRO A 195 -19.74 -0.64 6.95
C PRO A 195 -20.22 0.57 7.76
N PRO A 196 -20.96 0.36 8.86
CA PRO A 196 -21.24 1.44 9.80
C PRO A 196 -19.93 2.13 10.24
N PRO A 197 -19.98 3.41 10.62
CA PRO A 197 -18.81 4.14 11.09
C PRO A 197 -18.04 3.36 12.16
N HIS A 198 -16.71 3.46 12.12
CA HIS A 198 -15.81 2.83 13.09
C HIS A 198 -15.82 1.30 13.10
N GLN A 199 -16.35 0.67 12.03
CA GLN A 199 -16.21 -0.76 11.80
C GLN A 199 -15.25 -1.05 10.64
N PHE A 200 -14.29 -1.94 10.86
CA PHE A 200 -13.21 -2.26 9.93
C PHE A 200 -13.45 -3.61 9.27
N LEU A 201 -13.68 -3.59 7.96
CA LEU A 201 -13.97 -4.80 7.19
C LEU A 201 -12.75 -5.72 7.08
N SER A 202 -13.01 -7.03 7.09
CA SER A 202 -12.06 -8.05 6.64
C SER A 202 -11.72 -7.87 5.16
N PRO A 203 -10.61 -8.44 4.67
CA PRO A 203 -10.21 -8.36 3.27
C PRO A 203 -11.30 -8.83 2.28
N ASP A 204 -12.02 -9.90 2.62
CA ASP A 204 -13.16 -10.41 1.82
C ASP A 204 -14.44 -9.55 1.97
N GLY A 205 -14.49 -8.63 2.94
CA GLY A 205 -15.64 -7.80 3.26
C GLY A 205 -16.81 -8.54 3.92
N GLU A 206 -16.64 -9.79 4.32
CA GLU A 206 -17.71 -10.60 4.93
C GLU A 206 -17.89 -10.34 6.44
N ARG A 207 -16.90 -9.70 7.06
CA ARG A 207 -16.85 -9.43 8.49
C ARG A 207 -16.44 -7.99 8.74
N ALA A 208 -16.98 -7.38 9.79
CA ALA A 208 -16.61 -6.06 10.25
C ALA A 208 -16.21 -6.11 11.72
N ALA A 209 -14.98 -5.73 12.05
CA ALA A 209 -14.51 -5.64 13.43
C ALA A 209 -14.75 -4.25 14.01
N PHE A 210 -15.14 -4.17 15.28
CA PHE A 210 -15.46 -2.91 15.96
C PHE A 210 -15.28 -3.03 17.47
N ILE A 211 -15.22 -1.87 18.14
CA ILE A 211 -15.15 -1.81 19.61
C ILE A 211 -16.54 -1.57 20.17
N ARG A 212 -16.92 -2.37 21.18
CA ARG A 212 -18.10 -2.13 22.01
C ARG A 212 -17.78 -2.54 23.44
N GLU A 213 -18.11 -1.65 24.37
CA GLU A 213 -17.84 -1.84 25.81
C GLU A 213 -16.38 -2.27 26.06
N HIS A 214 -15.43 -1.54 25.43
CA HIS A 214 -13.97 -1.75 25.53
C HIS A 214 -13.46 -3.11 25.03
N ASN A 215 -14.33 -3.90 24.44
CA ASN A 215 -14.03 -5.22 23.90
C ASN A 215 -14.09 -5.22 22.38
N LEU A 216 -13.36 -6.15 21.77
CA LEU A 216 -13.38 -6.36 20.33
C LEU A 216 -14.54 -7.29 19.96
N TRP A 217 -15.29 -6.87 18.94
CA TRP A 217 -16.40 -7.62 18.37
C TRP A 217 -16.22 -7.76 16.86
N VAL A 218 -16.88 -8.77 16.29
CA VAL A 218 -16.99 -8.97 14.85
C VAL A 218 -18.46 -9.14 14.49
N ARG A 219 -18.90 -8.42 13.46
CA ARG A 219 -20.21 -8.54 12.84
C ARG A 219 -20.09 -9.18 11.47
N SER A 220 -21.01 -10.07 11.12
CA SER A 220 -21.20 -10.59 9.76
C SER A 220 -21.91 -9.57 8.89
N THR A 221 -21.38 -9.29 7.69
CA THR A 221 -22.01 -8.35 6.74
C THR A 221 -23.15 -8.99 5.94
N ARG A 222 -23.34 -10.31 6.05
CA ARG A 222 -24.41 -11.04 5.36
C ARG A 222 -25.74 -11.01 6.12
N ASP A 223 -25.68 -11.25 7.42
CA ASP A 223 -26.85 -11.48 8.27
C ASP A 223 -26.86 -10.62 9.54
N GLU A 224 -25.92 -9.68 9.67
CA GLU A 224 -25.79 -8.76 10.80
C GLU A 224 -25.54 -9.44 12.15
N SER A 225 -25.21 -10.74 12.17
CA SER A 225 -24.90 -11.46 13.40
C SER A 225 -23.59 -10.98 14.01
N GLU A 226 -23.51 -10.93 15.34
CA GLU A 226 -22.36 -10.39 16.07
C GLU A 226 -21.76 -11.40 17.04
N VAL A 227 -20.43 -11.42 17.12
CA VAL A 227 -19.65 -12.29 18.00
C VAL A 227 -18.63 -11.44 18.77
N GLN A 228 -18.61 -11.59 20.09
CA GLN A 228 -17.61 -10.99 20.96
C GLN A 228 -16.32 -11.81 20.95
N LEU A 229 -15.17 -11.17 20.74
CA LEU A 229 -13.85 -11.82 20.72
C LEU A 229 -13.09 -11.69 22.04
N THR A 230 -13.30 -10.61 22.78
CA THR A 230 -12.65 -10.34 24.06
C THR A 230 -13.69 -9.99 25.11
N PHE A 231 -13.42 -10.29 26.38
CA PHE A 231 -14.48 -10.26 27.42
C PHE A 231 -14.13 -9.44 28.66
N ASP A 232 -12.88 -9.01 28.79
CA ASP A 232 -12.35 -8.42 30.03
C ASP A 232 -11.89 -6.95 29.85
N GLY A 233 -12.18 -6.34 28.70
CA GLY A 233 -11.93 -4.92 28.46
C GLY A 233 -12.75 -4.03 29.40
N SER A 234 -12.15 -2.93 29.84
CA SER A 234 -12.80 -1.88 30.64
C SER A 234 -12.33 -0.49 30.24
N ALA A 235 -12.92 0.56 30.81
CA ALA A 235 -12.39 1.92 30.69
C ALA A 235 -10.89 1.94 31.04
N ASP A 236 -10.11 2.64 30.22
CA ASP A 236 -8.65 2.71 30.30
C ASP A 236 -7.91 1.36 30.26
N TYR A 237 -8.59 0.27 29.91
CA TYR A 237 -8.01 -1.07 29.77
C TYR A 237 -8.64 -1.87 28.63
N GLY A 238 -8.82 -1.21 27.49
CA GLY A 238 -9.56 -1.72 26.34
C GLY A 238 -8.71 -2.39 25.26
N TYR A 239 -9.37 -3.10 24.36
CA TYR A 239 -8.77 -3.70 23.17
C TYR A 239 -8.89 -2.78 21.96
N ALA A 240 -7.88 -2.81 21.09
CA ALA A 240 -7.82 -2.08 19.82
C ALA A 240 -8.00 -0.56 19.94
N THR A 241 -7.83 0.05 21.11
CA THR A 241 -8.14 1.46 21.35
C THR A 241 -7.25 2.39 20.53
N ASN A 242 -7.85 3.34 19.81
CA ASN A 242 -7.13 4.40 19.10
C ASN A 242 -7.01 5.65 19.97
N SER A 243 -6.21 5.57 21.03
CA SER A 243 -6.04 6.64 22.04
C SER A 243 -4.57 7.08 22.20
N ALA A 244 -3.79 7.03 21.12
CA ALA A 244 -2.37 7.37 21.15
C ALA A 244 -2.15 8.90 21.04
N GLY A 245 -1.78 9.51 22.18
CA GLY A 245 -1.47 10.94 22.25
C GLY A 245 -2.71 11.83 22.16
N TRP A 246 -2.79 12.65 21.11
CA TRP A 246 -3.89 13.60 20.87
C TRP A 246 -5.02 13.04 20.01
N ILE A 247 -4.89 11.78 19.57
CA ILE A 247 -5.87 11.11 18.72
C ILE A 247 -6.86 10.38 19.63
N GLN A 248 -8.15 10.69 19.48
CA GLN A 248 -9.25 9.91 20.04
C GLN A 248 -10.19 9.51 18.90
N ASP A 249 -10.19 8.23 18.54
CA ASP A 249 -11.10 7.68 17.55
C ASP A 249 -11.74 6.39 18.11
N PRO A 250 -13.06 6.20 17.96
CA PRO A 250 -13.73 5.01 18.49
C PRO A 250 -13.55 3.76 17.59
N GLY A 251 -12.84 3.88 16.46
CA GLY A 251 -12.49 2.78 15.59
C GLY A 251 -11.36 1.90 16.15
N PRO A 252 -11.40 0.59 15.89
CA PRO A 252 -10.34 -0.31 16.29
C PRO A 252 -9.05 -0.11 15.50
N VAL A 253 -7.93 -0.10 16.19
CA VAL A 253 -6.60 -0.31 15.61
C VAL A 253 -6.34 -1.81 15.51
N LEU A 254 -6.37 -2.35 14.28
CA LEU A 254 -6.19 -3.77 14.03
C LEU A 254 -5.62 -4.06 12.65
N LEU A 255 -5.16 -5.30 12.47
CA LEU A 255 -4.82 -5.88 11.17
C LEU A 255 -5.57 -7.20 11.00
N TRP A 256 -6.27 -7.34 9.88
CA TRP A 256 -6.81 -8.62 9.45
C TRP A 256 -5.72 -9.46 8.78
N SER A 257 -5.75 -10.77 8.98
CA SER A 257 -4.98 -11.68 8.13
C SER A 257 -5.53 -11.63 6.69
N PRO A 258 -4.69 -11.87 5.66
CA PRO A 258 -5.13 -11.81 4.26
C PRO A 258 -6.28 -12.76 3.91
N ASP A 259 -6.39 -13.88 4.63
CA ASP A 259 -7.45 -14.90 4.53
C ASP A 259 -8.68 -14.59 5.39
N SER A 260 -8.77 -13.37 5.96
CA SER A 260 -9.87 -12.90 6.82
C SER A 260 -10.12 -13.74 8.09
N SER A 261 -9.21 -14.66 8.44
CA SER A 261 -9.44 -15.65 9.50
C SER A 261 -8.94 -15.22 10.88
N LYS A 262 -8.09 -14.20 10.96
CA LYS A 262 -7.46 -13.73 12.21
C LYS A 262 -7.42 -12.20 12.26
N ILE A 263 -7.41 -11.70 13.49
CA ILE A 263 -7.16 -10.30 13.80
C ILE A 263 -5.91 -10.23 14.69
N ALA A 264 -4.98 -9.36 14.34
CA ALA A 264 -3.92 -8.92 15.23
C ALA A 264 -4.26 -7.52 15.76
N THR A 265 -4.24 -7.37 17.07
CA THR A 265 -4.46 -6.09 17.77
C THR A 265 -3.75 -6.12 19.13
N PHE A 266 -3.87 -5.04 19.89
CA PHE A 266 -3.33 -4.90 21.24
C PHE A 266 -4.44 -4.66 22.26
N ARG A 267 -4.08 -4.85 23.53
CA ARG A 267 -4.80 -4.31 24.67
C ARG A 267 -3.94 -3.21 25.29
N GLN A 268 -4.54 -2.06 25.54
CA GLN A 268 -3.84 -0.93 26.12
C GLN A 268 -4.23 -0.80 27.59
N ASP A 269 -3.25 -0.59 28.47
CA ASP A 269 -3.46 -0.28 29.88
C ASP A 269 -3.04 1.17 30.16
N SER A 270 -4.03 2.03 30.33
CA SER A 270 -3.88 3.44 30.66
C SER A 270 -4.45 3.80 32.03
N ARG A 271 -4.79 2.82 32.87
CA ARG A 271 -5.42 3.07 34.19
C ARG A 271 -4.54 3.91 35.13
N GLU A 272 -3.22 3.80 35.00
CA GLU A 272 -2.24 4.57 35.77
C GLU A 272 -1.69 5.78 35.01
N VAL A 273 -2.22 6.05 33.81
CA VAL A 273 -1.84 7.21 33.00
C VAL A 273 -2.63 8.43 33.46
N LYS A 274 -1.95 9.56 33.62
CA LYS A 274 -2.59 10.81 34.03
C LYS A 274 -3.34 11.45 32.86
N THR A 275 -4.54 11.95 33.13
CA THR A 275 -5.33 12.74 32.18
C THR A 275 -4.62 14.05 31.85
N LEU A 276 -4.48 14.35 30.56
CA LEU A 276 -4.05 15.65 30.08
C LEU A 276 -5.28 16.46 29.66
N THR A 277 -5.59 17.50 30.42
CA THR A 277 -6.67 18.42 30.06
C THR A 277 -6.19 19.44 29.04
N LEU A 278 -6.86 19.49 27.88
CA LEU A 278 -6.66 20.50 26.85
C LEU A 278 -7.73 21.59 27.00
N VAL A 279 -7.28 22.84 27.04
CA VAL A 279 -8.17 24.00 27.09
C VAL A 279 -7.98 24.78 25.79
N GLU A 280 -9.06 24.89 25.03
CA GLU A 280 -9.05 25.58 23.74
C GLU A 280 -9.07 27.10 23.95
N THR A 281 -8.15 27.81 23.30
CA THR A 281 -8.13 29.28 23.28
C THR A 281 -8.96 29.79 22.10
N ALA A 282 -10.27 29.91 22.29
CA ALA A 282 -11.20 30.49 21.33
C ALA A 282 -11.82 31.79 21.87
N VAL A 283 -12.32 32.66 20.98
CA VAL A 283 -13.10 33.84 21.38
C VAL A 283 -14.44 33.36 21.93
N GLY A 284 -14.66 33.52 23.24
CA GLY A 284 -15.85 33.04 23.94
C GLY A 284 -15.50 32.20 25.16
N HIS A 285 -16.44 31.35 25.59
CA HIS A 285 -16.19 30.41 26.69
C HIS A 285 -15.21 29.31 26.23
N PRO A 286 -14.14 29.02 27.00
CA PRO A 286 -13.21 27.95 26.65
C PRO A 286 -13.90 26.59 26.62
N ARG A 287 -13.54 25.77 25.63
CA ARG A 287 -13.89 24.35 25.60
C ARG A 287 -12.80 23.56 26.33
N VAL A 288 -13.21 22.63 27.19
CA VAL A 288 -12.33 21.72 27.91
C VAL A 288 -12.47 20.34 27.30
N ASP A 289 -11.35 19.75 26.91
CA ASP A 289 -11.22 18.37 26.44
C ASP A 289 -10.38 17.58 27.45
N THR A 290 -10.77 16.35 27.76
CA THR A 290 -10.16 15.52 28.81
C THR A 290 -9.91 14.10 28.33
#